data_AF-A0A7S1UHD7-F1
#
_entry.id   AF-A0A7S1UHD7-F1
#
_cell.length_a   1.000
_cell.length_b   1.000
_cell.length_c   1.000
_cell.angle_alpha   90.00
_cell.angle_beta   90.00
_cell.angle_gamma   90.00
#
_symmetry.space_group_name_H-M   'P 1'
#
loop_
_entity.id
_entity.type
_entity.pdbx_description
1 polymer ?
#
loop_
_entity_poly.entity_id
_entity_poly.type
_entity_poly.pdbx_seq_one_letter_code
_entity_poly.pdbx_strand_id
1 'polypeptide(L)'
;AEEEAAEEDAADEEESAEALDVKENGDKVWQQLNTRLLPDLRRAITKKIKDKTGSNVQICRAAVVYAYLNLLRTLPEAVFRLKLPNLLIILCAQLKLKDVTLRDDARKVLATTASRLGPQYLRFVVSELRGTVCSVYPRTCSWEPSL
;
A
#
# COMPACT_ATOMS: atom_id res chain seq x y z
N ALA A 1 28.13 -34.37 -68.49
CA ALA A 1 27.70 -33.53 -67.38
C ALA A 1 27.08 -32.29 -68.02
N GLU A 2 25.81 -32.35 -68.44
CA GLU A 2 24.59 -32.17 -67.61
C GLU A 2 24.61 -30.74 -67.01
N GLU A 3 23.94 -29.73 -67.57
CA GLU A 3 22.49 -29.48 -67.75
C GLU A 3 21.77 -29.03 -66.45
N GLU A 4 21.17 -27.82 -66.56
CA GLU A 4 20.11 -27.11 -65.80
C GLU A 4 19.64 -27.52 -64.39
N ALA A 5 19.36 -26.51 -63.56
CA ALA A 5 17.98 -26.11 -63.17
C ALA A 5 17.94 -25.33 -61.84
N ALA A 6 16.89 -24.51 -61.70
CA ALA A 6 16.58 -23.58 -60.62
C ALA A 6 16.00 -24.24 -59.34
N GLU A 7 15.96 -23.47 -58.24
CA GLU A 7 14.73 -23.06 -57.51
C GLU A 7 14.90 -23.05 -55.97
N GLU A 8 14.41 -21.93 -55.41
CA GLU A 8 13.95 -21.57 -54.04
C GLU A 8 14.32 -22.43 -52.81
N ASP A 9 14.72 -21.76 -51.72
CA ASP A 9 13.82 -21.73 -50.56
C ASP A 9 14.10 -20.56 -49.61
N ALA A 10 13.01 -19.91 -49.22
CA ALA A 10 12.93 -18.80 -48.29
C ALA A 10 12.48 -19.35 -46.92
N ALA A 11 13.30 -19.19 -45.89
CA ALA A 11 12.95 -19.35 -44.47
C ALA A 11 14.17 -18.83 -43.68
N ASP A 12 14.10 -17.99 -42.65
CA ASP A 12 13.05 -17.80 -41.66
C ASP A 12 13.33 -16.43 -41.00
N GLU A 13 12.64 -15.36 -41.42
CA GLU A 13 12.56 -14.09 -40.67
C GLU A 13 11.21 -14.03 -39.94
N GLU A 14 10.93 -15.02 -39.09
CA GLU A 14 9.79 -14.99 -38.16
C GLU A 14 10.26 -15.10 -36.70
N GLU A 15 10.96 -14.09 -36.20
CA GLU A 15 11.12 -13.91 -34.75
C GLU A 15 11.05 -12.43 -34.36
N SER A 16 9.91 -11.78 -34.61
CA SER A 16 9.66 -10.45 -34.01
C SER A 16 8.21 -10.10 -33.65
N ALA A 17 7.24 -11.02 -33.77
CA ALA A 17 5.83 -10.67 -33.55
C ALA A 17 5.33 -10.81 -32.09
N GLU A 18 5.99 -11.57 -31.21
CA GLU A 18 5.40 -11.91 -29.90
C GLU A 18 5.70 -10.91 -28.75
N ALA A 19 6.49 -9.86 -28.98
CA ALA A 19 6.91 -8.94 -27.93
C ALA A 19 5.94 -7.78 -27.63
N LEU A 20 4.84 -7.63 -28.39
CA LEU A 20 3.96 -6.46 -28.30
C LEU A 20 2.66 -6.68 -27.50
N ASP A 21 2.21 -7.92 -27.31
CA ASP A 21 0.89 -8.19 -26.70
C ASP A 21 0.89 -8.20 -25.16
N VAL A 22 2.04 -8.47 -24.53
CA VAL A 22 2.14 -8.53 -23.05
C VAL A 22 1.99 -7.15 -22.38
N LYS A 23 2.38 -6.07 -23.07
CA LYS A 23 2.35 -4.71 -22.50
C LYS A 23 0.93 -4.16 -22.37
N GLU A 24 0.09 -4.34 -23.39
CA GLU A 24 -1.31 -3.87 -23.35
C GLU A 24 -2.11 -4.53 -22.22
N ASN A 25 -1.92 -5.83 -22.03
CA ASN A 25 -2.66 -6.56 -21.01
C ASN A 25 -2.19 -6.17 -19.59
N GLY A 26 -0.89 -5.91 -19.42
CA GLY A 26 -0.31 -5.38 -18.19
C GLY A 26 -0.93 -4.05 -17.77
N ASP A 27 -1.13 -3.12 -18.73
CA ASP A 27 -1.73 -1.82 -18.47
C ASP A 27 -3.20 -1.93 -18.08
N LYS A 28 -3.97 -2.80 -18.73
CA LYS A 28 -5.38 -3.08 -18.39
C LYS A 28 -5.50 -3.68 -16.98
N VAL A 29 -4.65 -4.64 -16.63
CA VAL A 29 -4.59 -5.22 -15.28
C VAL A 29 -4.23 -4.16 -14.24
N TRP A 30 -3.27 -3.30 -14.55
CA TRP A 30 -2.86 -2.22 -13.66
C TRP A 30 -3.97 -1.19 -13.43
N GLN A 31 -4.72 -0.85 -14.49
CA GLN A 31 -5.88 0.02 -14.38
C GLN A 31 -6.98 -0.61 -13.50
N GLN A 32 -7.29 -1.89 -13.67
CA GLN A 32 -8.26 -2.58 -12.82
C GLN A 32 -7.79 -2.64 -11.36
N LEU A 33 -6.51 -2.90 -11.14
CA LEU A 33 -5.89 -2.92 -9.81
C LEU A 33 -6.01 -1.58 -9.10
N ASN A 34 -5.75 -0.47 -9.82
CA ASN A 34 -5.78 0.88 -9.25
C ASN A 34 -7.19 1.45 -9.11
N THR A 35 -8.10 1.12 -10.03
CA THR A 35 -9.48 1.65 -10.03
C THR A 35 -10.45 0.87 -9.15
N ARG A 36 -10.26 -0.46 -9.02
CA ARG A 36 -11.19 -1.33 -8.29
C ARG A 36 -10.57 -1.86 -7.01
N LEU A 37 -9.45 -2.60 -7.12
CA LEU A 37 -8.96 -3.38 -5.99
C LEU A 37 -8.35 -2.51 -4.88
N LEU A 38 -7.51 -1.54 -5.24
CA LEU A 38 -6.89 -0.63 -4.26
C LEU A 38 -7.91 0.16 -3.42
N PRO A 39 -8.96 0.79 -3.99
CA PRO A 39 -9.96 1.49 -3.19
C PRO A 39 -10.83 0.53 -2.36
N ASP A 40 -11.16 -0.64 -2.88
CA ASP A 40 -11.95 -1.64 -2.13
C ASP A 40 -11.19 -2.17 -0.93
N LEU A 41 -9.92 -2.56 -1.11
CA LEU A 41 -9.05 -2.97 -0.01
C LEU A 41 -8.88 -1.85 1.00
N ARG A 42 -8.67 -0.61 0.52
CA ARG A 42 -8.57 0.57 1.40
C ARG A 42 -9.81 0.73 2.26
N ARG A 43 -11.01 0.55 1.69
CA ARG A 43 -12.28 0.64 2.43
C ARG A 43 -12.39 -0.48 3.47
N ALA A 44 -11.87 -1.66 3.16
CA ALA A 44 -11.87 -2.82 4.04
C ALA A 44 -10.87 -2.75 5.20
N ILE A 45 -9.88 -1.84 5.16
CA ILE A 45 -8.89 -1.65 6.24
C ILE A 45 -9.57 -1.30 7.56
N THR A 46 -10.54 -0.39 7.51
CA THR A 46 -11.28 0.08 8.69
C THR A 46 -12.69 -0.47 8.71
N LYS A 47 -13.06 -1.19 9.77
CA LYS A 47 -14.43 -1.61 10.03
C LYS A 47 -15.09 -0.61 10.99
N LYS A 48 -16.31 -0.17 10.68
CA LYS A 48 -17.13 0.61 11.63
C LYS A 48 -17.78 -0.36 12.61
N ILE A 49 -17.56 -0.14 13.90
CA ILE A 49 -18.12 -0.92 15.00
C ILE A 49 -18.75 0.07 15.98
N LYS A 50 -19.88 -0.31 16.59
CA LYS A 50 -20.49 0.47 17.67
C LYS A 50 -19.80 0.12 18.98
N ASP A 51 -19.28 1.12 19.66
CA ASP A 51 -18.72 0.95 21.00
C ASP A 51 -19.83 0.78 22.04
N LYS A 52 -19.48 0.40 23.27
CA LYS A 52 -20.41 0.20 24.41
C LYS A 52 -21.25 1.44 24.71
N THR A 53 -20.76 2.63 24.37
CA THR A 53 -21.48 3.92 24.51
C THR A 53 -22.34 4.26 23.28
N GLY A 54 -22.49 3.34 22.32
CA GLY A 54 -23.28 3.55 21.10
C GLY A 54 -22.60 4.43 20.04
N SER A 55 -21.38 4.90 20.29
CA SER A 55 -20.61 5.71 19.33
C SER A 55 -20.02 4.85 18.22
N ASN A 56 -20.00 5.37 16.98
CA ASN A 56 -19.40 4.68 15.84
C ASN A 56 -17.88 4.85 15.87
N VAL A 57 -17.17 3.77 16.16
CA VAL A 57 -15.72 3.70 16.19
C VAL A 57 -15.22 2.96 14.95
N GLN A 58 -14.16 3.47 14.33
CA GLN A 58 -13.45 2.74 13.28
C GLN A 58 -12.37 1.87 13.94
N ILE A 59 -12.27 0.62 13.51
CA ILE A 59 -11.27 -0.35 14.00
C ILE A 59 -10.50 -0.89 12.80
N CYS A 60 -9.17 -0.91 12.89
CA CYS A 60 -8.32 -1.48 11.87
C CYS A 60 -8.28 -3.01 11.95
N ARG A 61 -8.43 -3.66 10.79
CA ARG A 61 -8.21 -5.10 10.64
C ARG A 61 -6.75 -5.34 10.28
N ALA A 62 -5.97 -5.82 11.24
CA ALA A 62 -4.53 -6.10 11.07
C ALA A 62 -4.22 -6.86 9.78
N ALA A 63 -4.92 -7.96 9.52
CA ALA A 63 -4.72 -8.78 8.31
C ALA A 63 -4.92 -7.99 7.00
N VAL A 64 -5.92 -7.11 6.93
CA VAL A 64 -6.21 -6.33 5.72
C VAL A 64 -5.16 -5.24 5.52
N VAL A 65 -4.67 -4.63 6.61
CA VAL A 65 -3.55 -3.67 6.55
C VAL A 65 -2.32 -4.34 5.97
N TYR A 66 -1.99 -5.54 6.44
CA TYR A 66 -0.82 -6.27 5.93
C TYR A 66 -0.99 -6.71 4.49
N ALA A 67 -2.17 -7.17 4.09
CA ALA A 67 -2.47 -7.50 2.70
C ALA A 67 -2.34 -6.27 1.80
N TYR A 68 -2.88 -5.12 2.23
CA TYR A 68 -2.74 -3.85 1.50
C TYR A 68 -1.29 -3.39 1.41
N LEU A 69 -0.51 -3.51 2.49
CA LEU A 69 0.91 -3.18 2.49
C LEU A 69 1.71 -4.09 1.55
N ASN A 70 1.45 -5.39 1.60
CA ASN A 70 2.10 -6.37 0.73
C ASN A 70 1.76 -6.10 -0.73
N LEU A 71 0.50 -5.76 -1.03
CA LEU A 71 0.10 -5.35 -2.37
C LEU A 71 0.82 -4.08 -2.79
N LEU A 72 0.85 -3.04 -1.94
CA LEU A 72 1.55 -1.80 -2.25
C LEU A 72 3.04 -2.04 -2.56
N ARG A 73 3.70 -3.02 -1.95
CA ARG A 73 5.09 -3.37 -2.25
C ARG A 73 5.31 -3.99 -3.62
N THR A 74 4.32 -4.70 -4.16
CA THR A 74 4.42 -5.25 -5.51
C THR A 74 4.15 -4.18 -6.57
N LEU A 75 3.75 -2.97 -6.17
CA LEU A 75 3.51 -1.85 -7.09
C LEU A 75 4.78 -1.03 -7.33
N PRO A 76 4.84 -0.29 -8.47
CA PRO A 76 5.91 0.66 -8.74
C PRO A 76 6.05 1.71 -7.63
N GLU A 77 7.29 2.09 -7.35
CA GLU A 77 7.63 2.89 -6.16
C GLU A 77 6.96 4.29 -6.15
N ALA A 78 6.64 4.84 -7.32
CA ALA A 78 5.90 6.09 -7.45
C ALA A 78 4.51 6.02 -6.78
N VAL A 79 3.76 4.94 -7.01
CA VAL A 79 2.43 4.76 -6.42
C VAL A 79 2.53 4.37 -4.94
N PHE A 80 3.54 3.57 -4.59
CA PHE A 80 3.84 3.25 -3.20
C PHE A 80 3.99 4.52 -2.35
N ARG A 81 4.86 5.44 -2.78
CA ARG A 81 5.11 6.71 -2.06
C ARG A 81 3.87 7.58 -1.88
N LEU A 82 2.94 7.56 -2.83
CA LEU A 82 1.69 8.34 -2.76
C LEU A 82 0.64 7.70 -1.84
N LYS A 83 0.53 6.36 -1.83
CA LYS A 83 -0.50 5.64 -1.07
C LYS A 83 -0.08 5.34 0.38
N LEU A 84 1.21 5.18 0.62
CA LEU A 84 1.78 4.92 1.94
C LEU A 84 1.39 5.94 3.02
N PRO A 85 1.55 7.28 2.83
CA PRO A 85 1.23 8.24 3.87
C PRO A 85 -0.24 8.18 4.27
N ASN A 86 -1.12 7.97 3.28
CA ASN A 86 -2.53 7.79 3.51
C ASN A 86 -2.85 6.58 4.41
N LEU A 87 -2.15 5.46 4.23
CA LEU A 87 -2.29 4.28 5.08
C LEU A 87 -1.87 4.58 6.52
N LEU A 88 -0.74 5.27 6.69
CA LEU A 88 -0.20 5.60 8.00
C LEU A 88 -1.09 6.57 8.79
N ILE A 89 -1.69 7.56 8.12
CA ILE A 89 -2.67 8.46 8.74
C ILE A 89 -3.86 7.68 9.28
N ILE A 90 -4.38 6.71 8.51
CA ILE A 90 -5.50 5.86 8.94
C ILE A 90 -5.13 5.04 10.18
N LEU A 91 -3.93 4.47 10.22
CA LEU A 91 -3.42 3.71 11.36
C LEU A 91 -3.21 4.61 12.59
N CYS A 92 -2.61 5.78 12.42
CA CYS A 92 -2.40 6.73 13.51
C CYS A 92 -3.72 7.29 14.06
N ALA A 93 -4.74 7.43 13.21
CA ALA A 93 -6.09 7.81 13.66
C ALA A 93 -6.70 6.79 14.64
N GLN A 94 -6.34 5.50 14.55
CA GLN A 94 -6.80 4.47 15.50
C GLN A 94 -6.20 4.64 16.90
N LEU A 95 -5.10 5.39 17.04
CA LEU A 95 -4.51 5.68 18.35
C LEU A 95 -5.35 6.69 19.14
N LYS A 96 -6.25 7.40 18.47
CA LYS A 96 -7.19 8.35 19.10
C LYS A 96 -8.41 7.68 19.74
N LEU A 97 -8.53 6.35 19.62
CA LEU A 97 -9.64 5.61 20.20
C LEU A 97 -9.59 5.65 21.73
N LYS A 98 -10.77 5.66 22.36
CA LYS A 98 -10.90 5.68 23.82
C LYS A 98 -10.57 4.32 24.45
N ASP A 99 -10.96 3.24 23.77
CA ASP A 99 -10.69 1.87 24.24
C ASP A 99 -9.18 1.58 24.25
N VAL A 100 -8.71 1.02 25.36
CA VAL A 100 -7.32 0.62 25.56
C VAL A 100 -6.96 -0.57 24.66
N THR A 101 -7.86 -1.56 24.55
CA THR A 101 -7.60 -2.79 23.79
C THR A 101 -7.42 -2.50 22.30
N LEU A 102 -8.30 -1.66 21.74
CA LEU A 102 -8.22 -1.21 20.35
C LEU A 102 -6.96 -0.39 20.08
N ARG A 103 -6.54 0.44 21.05
CA ARG A 103 -5.28 1.18 20.95
C ARG A 103 -4.06 0.24 20.98
N ASP A 104 -4.06 -0.78 21.83
CA ASP A 104 -2.97 -1.75 21.92
C ASP A 104 -2.83 -2.54 20.60
N ASP A 105 -3.95 -2.95 20.02
CA ASP A 105 -3.97 -3.62 18.72
C ASP A 105 -3.51 -2.69 17.60
N ALA A 106 -3.94 -1.43 17.60
CA ALA A 106 -3.44 -0.43 16.66
C ALA A 106 -1.92 -0.23 16.80
N ARG A 107 -1.36 -0.19 18.02
CA ARG A 107 0.09 -0.10 18.25
C ARG A 107 0.84 -1.31 17.72
N LYS A 108 0.33 -2.54 17.94
CA LYS A 108 0.92 -3.76 17.38
C LYS A 108 0.95 -3.75 15.85
N VAL A 109 -0.16 -3.33 15.22
CA VAL A 109 -0.24 -3.23 13.75
C VAL A 109 0.72 -2.17 13.23
N LEU A 110 0.79 -1.01 13.87
CA LEU A 110 1.70 0.06 13.47
C LEU A 110 3.16 -0.35 13.62
N ALA A 111 3.53 -1.00 14.73
CA ALA A 111 4.88 -1.50 14.96
C ALA A 111 5.28 -2.53 13.90
N THR A 112 4.41 -3.52 13.64
CA THR A 112 4.65 -4.54 12.61
C THR A 112 4.77 -3.93 11.21
N THR A 113 3.92 -2.93 10.93
CA THR A 113 3.95 -2.21 9.65
C THR A 113 5.25 -1.41 9.51
N ALA A 114 5.66 -0.65 10.53
CA ALA A 114 6.91 0.11 10.53
C ALA A 114 8.14 -0.80 10.34
N SER A 115 8.20 -1.93 11.05
CA SER A 115 9.25 -2.94 10.88
C SER A 115 9.28 -3.48 9.45
N ARG A 116 8.12 -3.64 8.81
CA ARG A 116 8.04 -4.05 7.42
C ARG A 116 8.54 -2.95 6.48
N LEU A 117 8.14 -1.68 6.63
CA LEU A 117 8.55 -0.62 5.68
C LEU A 117 10.07 -0.37 5.69
N GLY A 118 10.69 -0.47 6.86
CA GLY A 118 12.09 -0.16 7.06
C GLY A 118 12.36 1.31 7.44
N PRO A 119 13.63 1.66 7.70
CA PRO A 119 14.01 2.90 8.37
C PRO A 119 13.78 4.17 7.54
N GLN A 120 13.77 4.07 6.21
CA GLN A 120 13.58 5.22 5.31
C GLN A 120 12.25 5.96 5.56
N TYR A 121 11.21 5.22 5.92
CA TYR A 121 9.87 5.77 6.16
C TYR A 121 9.62 6.06 7.66
N LEU A 122 10.55 5.72 8.54
CA LEU A 122 10.38 5.88 9.99
C LEU A 122 10.23 7.36 10.37
N ARG A 123 11.00 8.26 9.73
CA ARG A 123 10.88 9.71 9.95
C ARG A 123 9.45 10.20 9.70
N PHE A 124 8.82 9.73 8.63
CA PHE A 124 7.45 10.07 8.29
C PHE A 124 6.45 9.47 9.29
N VAL A 125 6.65 8.23 9.71
CA VAL A 125 5.80 7.59 10.74
C VAL A 125 5.85 8.38 12.05
N VAL A 126 7.04 8.81 12.48
CA VAL A 126 7.24 9.58 13.72
C VAL A 126 6.60 10.97 13.63
N SER A 127 6.68 11.64 12.47
CA SER A 127 6.03 12.95 12.31
C SER A 127 4.50 12.85 12.41
N GLU A 128 3.89 11.84 11.78
CA GLU A 128 2.45 11.60 11.85
C GLU A 128 2.00 11.16 13.26
N LEU A 129 2.79 10.31 13.91
CA LEU A 129 2.57 9.92 15.30
C LEU A 129 2.60 11.12 16.25
N ARG A 130 3.58 12.01 16.10
CA ARG A 130 3.65 13.23 16.90
C ARG A 130 2.42 14.10 16.70
N GLY A 131 1.98 14.29 15.46
CA GLY A 131 0.76 15.05 15.16
C GLY A 131 -0.49 14.43 15.79
N THR A 132 -0.66 13.11 15.69
CA THR A 132 -1.81 12.41 16.26
C THR A 132 -1.81 12.36 17.78
N VAL A 133 -0.68 12.07 18.42
CA VAL A 133 -0.54 12.07 19.88
C VAL A 133 -0.71 13.48 20.43
N CYS A 134 -0.11 14.49 19.79
CA CYS A 134 -0.25 15.87 20.24
C CYS A 134 -1.71 16.37 20.17
N SER A 135 -2.43 15.95 19.13
CA SER A 135 -3.86 16.23 19.00
C SER A 135 -4.71 15.63 20.14
N VAL A 136 -4.28 14.53 20.75
CA VAL A 136 -5.02 13.87 21.86
C VAL A 136 -4.50 14.33 23.22
N TYR A 137 -3.21 14.63 23.34
CA TYR A 137 -2.53 15.02 24.58
C TYR A 137 -1.70 16.31 24.36
N PRO A 138 -2.35 17.48 24.28
CA PRO A 138 -1.66 18.74 23.97
C PRO A 138 -0.60 19.14 25.00
N ARG A 139 -0.69 18.64 26.24
CA ARG A 139 0.28 18.93 27.31
C ARG A 139 1.64 18.26 27.12
N THR A 140 1.74 17.20 26.30
CA THR A 140 3.02 16.51 26.07
C THR A 140 3.80 17.09 24.90
N CYS A 141 3.28 18.12 24.22
CA CYS A 141 3.88 18.67 23.00
C CYS A 141 4.86 19.81 23.24
N SER A 142 5.08 20.24 24.50
CA SER A 142 6.07 21.28 24.83
C SER A 142 7.52 20.79 24.72
N TRP A 143 7.74 19.56 24.27
CA TRP A 143 9.07 19.04 23.95
C TRP A 143 9.48 19.52 22.56
N GLU A 144 10.17 20.66 22.54
CA GLU A 144 10.85 21.22 21.39
C GLU A 144 12.14 20.43 21.12
N PRO A 145 12.26 19.69 20.00
CA PRO A 145 13.53 19.11 19.60
C PRO A 145 14.30 20.18 18.82
N SER A 146 15.25 20.84 19.50
CA SER A 146 16.30 21.61 18.85
C SER A 146 17.14 20.66 18.00
N LEU A 147 16.90 20.65 16.68
CA LEU A 147 17.72 19.98 15.67
C LEU A 147 17.67 20.78 14.38
#